data_AF-A0A2D9IUJ4-F1
#
_entry.id   AF-A0A2D9IUJ4-F1
#
_cell.length_a   1.000
_cell.length_b   1.000
_cell.length_c   1.000
_cell.angle_alpha   90.00
_cell.angle_beta   90.00
_cell.angle_gamma   90.00
#
_symmetry.space_group_name_H-M   'P 1'
#
loop_
_entity.id
_entity.type
_entity.pdbx_description
1 polymer ?
#
loop_
_entity_poly.entity_id
_entity_poly.type
_entity_poly.pdbx_seq_one_letter_code
_entity_poly.pdbx_strand_id
1 'polypeptide(L)'
;MSKNTTNYSMKAFIISLIIVLSVSGFAQNKSALSSEAKMLLDTYYPGNNALHKKVNDFYDSLSNCHDTNTVNWLFNEQDEISYLLSESFDVDYKNDSNLLYAALIEAEKQLNITFSDFEFYDAINPALEQGYDQSEIKFAVQNALEVYADMQIILDLAENCTWKTNIDDLGLEIIFDAWGSVKSDDTNFCYDICCDCAKESALGSGLHSKLLNSIAIYTAYSNLFAESLQEIKADVKYDVLHTSAFTSPKKAIIAEFELIKPLLDLTQEEELIYEKKKAYLEKTSESDLHNYGR
;
A
#
# COMPACT_ATOMS: atom_id res chain seq x y z
N MET A 1 -12.35 -34.02 69.08
CA MET A 1 -12.55 -32.58 68.80
C MET A 1 -11.31 -32.03 68.12
N SER A 2 -11.50 -31.58 66.87
CA SER A 2 -10.73 -30.62 66.07
C SER A 2 -9.20 -30.57 66.21
N LYS A 3 -8.50 -31.20 65.26
CA LYS A 3 -7.23 -30.69 64.72
C LYS A 3 -7.25 -30.92 63.20
N ASN A 4 -6.68 -29.96 62.46
CA ASN A 4 -6.38 -29.98 61.02
C ASN A 4 -7.43 -29.48 60.02
N THR A 5 -7.98 -28.29 60.24
CA THR A 5 -8.63 -27.53 59.14
C THR A 5 -7.96 -26.21 58.79
N THR A 6 -6.96 -25.76 59.54
CA THR A 6 -6.33 -24.44 59.34
C THR A 6 -5.13 -24.42 58.39
N ASN A 7 -4.55 -25.57 58.01
CA ASN A 7 -3.36 -25.60 57.14
C ASN A 7 -3.64 -25.80 55.64
N TYR A 8 -4.85 -26.23 55.26
CA TYR A 8 -5.22 -26.41 53.85
C TYR A 8 -5.63 -25.09 53.19
N SER A 9 -6.27 -24.18 53.94
CA SER A 9 -6.71 -22.87 53.44
C SER A 9 -5.53 -21.94 53.11
N MET A 10 -4.46 -21.94 53.92
CA MET A 10 -3.31 -21.06 53.70
C MET A 10 -2.40 -21.56 52.56
N LYS A 11 -2.29 -22.88 52.37
CA LYS A 11 -1.58 -23.46 51.21
C LYS A 11 -2.32 -23.24 49.90
N ALA A 12 -3.65 -23.32 49.90
CA ALA A 12 -4.45 -23.00 48.72
C ALA A 12 -4.30 -21.52 48.33
N PHE A 13 -4.27 -20.61 49.31
CA PHE A 13 -4.11 -19.17 49.04
C PHE A 13 -2.73 -18.81 48.48
N ILE A 14 -1.65 -19.44 48.97
CA ILE A 14 -0.29 -19.21 48.46
C ILE A 14 -0.10 -19.79 47.04
N ILE A 15 -0.70 -20.95 46.75
CA ILE A 15 -0.64 -21.53 45.39
C ILE A 15 -1.48 -20.68 44.42
N SER A 16 -2.62 -20.15 44.83
CA SER A 16 -3.39 -19.19 44.02
C SER A 16 -2.64 -17.87 43.81
N LEU A 17 -1.89 -17.39 44.79
CA LEU A 17 -1.07 -16.17 44.64
C LEU A 17 0.11 -16.38 43.68
N ILE A 18 0.72 -17.57 43.68
CA ILE A 18 1.81 -17.92 42.76
C ILE A 18 1.29 -18.09 41.33
N ILE A 19 0.08 -18.64 41.13
CA ILE A 19 -0.53 -18.77 39.80
C ILE A 19 -1.01 -17.41 39.25
N VAL A 20 -1.45 -16.48 40.09
CA VAL A 20 -1.79 -15.11 39.65
C VAL A 20 -0.54 -14.26 39.40
N LEU A 21 0.56 -14.51 40.12
CA LEU A 21 1.84 -13.84 39.90
C LEU A 21 2.68 -14.46 38.76
N SER A 22 2.34 -15.66 38.27
CA SER A 22 2.99 -16.27 37.09
C SER A 22 2.23 -16.04 35.77
N VAL A 23 1.01 -15.50 35.82
CA VAL A 23 0.30 -14.98 34.62
C VAL A 23 0.59 -13.50 34.40
N SER A 24 1.30 -12.84 35.31
CA SER A 24 1.95 -11.53 35.13
C SER A 24 3.41 -11.66 34.71
N GLY A 25 3.76 -12.78 34.05
CA GLY A 25 4.89 -12.84 33.15
C GLY A 25 4.65 -11.85 32.01
N PHE A 26 5.11 -10.63 32.24
CA PHE A 26 5.24 -9.54 31.29
C PHE A 26 5.47 -10.04 29.85
N ALA A 27 4.39 -10.18 29.09
CA ALA A 27 4.37 -9.64 27.75
C ALA A 27 4.43 -8.11 27.91
N GLN A 28 5.61 -7.60 28.25
CA GLN A 28 5.99 -6.31 27.70
C GLN A 28 6.07 -6.57 26.20
N ASN A 29 4.94 -6.41 25.50
CA ASN A 29 5.01 -5.86 24.16
C ASN A 29 5.74 -4.54 24.35
N LYS A 30 7.07 -4.57 24.22
CA LYS A 30 7.81 -3.38 23.85
C LYS A 30 7.09 -2.92 22.60
N SER A 31 6.40 -1.79 22.65
CA SER A 31 5.91 -1.20 21.41
C SER A 31 7.11 -1.10 20.49
N ALA A 32 7.02 -1.73 19.33
CA ALA A 32 8.05 -1.61 18.31
C ALA A 32 8.24 -0.15 17.90
N LEU A 33 7.18 0.68 18.03
CA LEU A 33 7.29 2.13 17.89
C LEU A 33 8.20 2.76 18.96
N SER A 34 9.17 3.55 18.50
CA SER A 34 10.01 4.37 19.36
C SER A 34 9.18 5.44 20.10
N SER A 35 9.70 5.95 21.21
CA SER A 35 9.05 7.08 21.91
C SER A 35 8.98 8.33 21.06
N GLU A 36 9.94 8.51 20.15
CA GLU A 36 9.97 9.60 19.18
C GLU A 36 8.83 9.48 18.17
N ALA A 37 8.64 8.30 17.57
CA ALA A 37 7.53 8.03 16.64
C ALA A 37 6.16 8.30 17.28
N LYS A 38 5.97 7.88 18.55
CA LYS A 38 4.73 8.16 19.28
C LYS A 38 4.48 9.65 19.48
N MET A 39 5.54 10.38 19.85
CA MET A 39 5.46 11.82 20.02
C MET A 39 5.11 12.53 18.70
N LEU A 40 5.65 12.08 17.57
CA LEU A 40 5.31 12.64 16.26
C LEU A 40 3.87 12.32 15.85
N LEU A 41 3.37 11.11 16.12
CA LEU A 41 1.94 10.77 15.91
C LEU A 41 1.01 11.64 16.75
N ASP A 42 1.34 11.87 18.02
CA ASP A 42 0.57 12.77 18.88
C ASP A 42 0.60 14.23 18.40
N THR A 43 1.71 14.63 17.78
CA THR A 43 1.94 16.01 17.31
C THR A 43 1.22 16.29 15.99
N TYR A 44 1.38 15.42 15.00
CA TYR A 44 0.89 15.65 13.63
C TYR A 44 -0.42 14.94 13.31
N TYR A 45 -0.87 14.03 14.18
CA TYR A 45 -2.14 13.30 14.02
C TYR A 45 -2.95 13.30 15.33
N PRO A 46 -3.23 14.49 15.92
CA PRO A 46 -3.81 14.58 17.25
C PRO A 46 -5.23 14.01 17.29
N GLY A 47 -5.49 13.13 18.26
CA GLY A 47 -6.82 12.58 18.51
C GLY A 47 -7.28 11.47 17.55
N ASN A 48 -6.48 11.10 16.55
CA ASN A 48 -6.77 9.96 15.67
C ASN A 48 -6.33 8.63 16.29
N ASN A 49 -7.07 8.18 17.31
CA ASN A 49 -6.78 6.93 18.03
C ASN A 49 -6.79 5.68 17.12
N ALA A 50 -7.56 5.71 16.03
CA ALA A 50 -7.63 4.60 15.09
C ALA A 50 -6.32 4.47 14.30
N LEU A 51 -5.83 5.57 13.71
CA LEU A 51 -4.54 5.63 13.04
C LEU A 51 -3.40 5.24 13.98
N HIS A 52 -3.37 5.81 15.19
CA HIS A 52 -2.33 5.49 16.18
C HIS A 52 -2.27 4.00 16.50
N LYS A 53 -3.43 3.36 16.66
CA LYS A 53 -3.52 1.92 16.90
C LYS A 53 -3.01 1.14 15.69
N LYS A 54 -3.45 1.48 14.47
CA LYS A 54 -3.00 0.80 13.24
C LYS A 54 -1.50 0.88 13.07
N VAL A 55 -0.91 2.07 13.20
CA VAL A 55 0.54 2.27 13.12
C VAL A 55 1.26 1.44 14.20
N ASN A 56 0.81 1.46 15.45
CA ASN A 56 1.43 0.66 16.49
C ASN A 56 1.35 -0.85 16.20
N ASP A 57 0.19 -1.35 15.77
CA ASP A 57 0.00 -2.77 15.44
C ASP A 57 0.84 -3.19 14.23
N PHE A 58 1.01 -2.32 13.24
CA PHE A 58 1.86 -2.53 12.07
C PHE A 58 3.31 -2.74 12.48
N TYR A 59 3.88 -1.80 13.24
CA TYR A 59 5.25 -1.92 13.72
C TYR A 59 5.45 -3.09 14.69
N ASP A 60 4.48 -3.38 15.56
CA ASP A 60 4.55 -4.55 16.45
C ASP A 60 4.62 -5.86 15.64
N SER A 61 3.93 -5.89 14.49
CA SER A 61 3.91 -7.05 13.59
C SER A 61 5.14 -7.15 12.69
N LEU A 62 5.78 -6.03 12.30
CA LEU A 62 7.05 -6.05 11.56
C LEU A 62 8.16 -6.84 12.27
N SER A 63 8.09 -6.93 13.60
CA SER A 63 9.05 -7.71 14.37
C SER A 63 8.87 -9.24 14.28
N ASN A 64 7.77 -9.71 13.68
CA ASN A 64 7.37 -11.12 13.64
C ASN A 64 6.89 -11.54 12.25
N CYS A 65 7.68 -12.33 11.52
CA CYS A 65 7.22 -12.96 10.28
C CYS A 65 7.02 -14.47 10.46
N HIS A 66 5.92 -14.84 11.13
CA HIS A 66 5.65 -16.24 11.44
C HIS A 66 4.96 -17.01 10.30
N ASP A 67 4.18 -16.32 9.47
CA ASP A 67 3.41 -16.93 8.39
C ASP A 67 3.13 -15.94 7.23
N THR A 68 2.59 -16.48 6.13
CA THR A 68 2.18 -15.71 4.95
C THR A 68 1.03 -14.75 5.24
N ASN A 69 0.18 -15.04 6.24
CA ASN A 69 -0.95 -14.18 6.59
C ASN A 69 -0.47 -12.85 7.19
N THR A 70 0.60 -12.91 7.98
CA THR A 70 1.20 -11.72 8.58
C THR A 70 1.77 -10.80 7.51
N VAL A 71 2.46 -11.36 6.49
CA VAL A 71 2.98 -10.56 5.36
C VAL A 71 1.86 -9.97 4.51
N ASN A 72 0.81 -10.74 4.20
CA ASN A 72 -0.36 -10.22 3.48
C ASN A 72 -1.04 -9.08 4.25
N TRP A 73 -1.20 -9.25 5.58
CA TRP A 73 -1.80 -8.23 6.41
C TRP A 73 -0.92 -6.98 6.46
N LEU A 74 0.39 -7.11 6.66
CA LEU A 74 1.33 -5.99 6.65
C LEU A 74 1.25 -5.22 5.34
N PHE A 75 1.18 -5.93 4.22
CA PHE A 75 1.10 -5.33 2.88
C PHE A 75 -0.15 -4.46 2.76
N ASN A 76 -1.33 -5.04 2.97
CA ASN A 76 -2.60 -4.31 2.88
C ASN A 76 -2.71 -3.18 3.92
N GLU A 77 -2.18 -3.41 5.13
CA GLU A 77 -2.25 -2.43 6.22
C GLU A 77 -1.34 -1.23 5.95
N GLN A 78 -0.19 -1.41 5.28
CA GLN A 78 0.72 -0.30 4.94
C GLN A 78 0.06 0.70 3.98
N ASP A 79 -0.68 0.23 2.99
CA ASP A 79 -1.44 1.10 2.07
C ASP A 79 -2.55 1.86 2.82
N GLU A 80 -3.31 1.18 3.67
CA GLU A 80 -4.37 1.84 4.46
C GLU A 80 -3.79 2.88 5.43
N ILE A 81 -2.66 2.58 6.06
CA ILE A 81 -1.96 3.53 6.93
C ILE A 81 -1.47 4.73 6.12
N SER A 82 -0.90 4.53 4.92
CA SER A 82 -0.43 5.61 4.06
C SER A 82 -1.56 6.57 3.67
N TYR A 83 -2.72 6.01 3.30
CA TYR A 83 -3.92 6.81 3.04
C TYR A 83 -4.37 7.60 4.28
N LEU A 84 -4.44 6.96 5.45
CA LEU A 84 -4.86 7.63 6.69
C LEU A 84 -3.86 8.71 7.14
N LEU A 85 -2.56 8.48 6.94
CA LEU A 85 -1.50 9.45 7.22
C LEU A 85 -1.55 10.66 6.27
N SER A 86 -2.06 10.49 5.05
CA SER A 86 -2.28 11.59 4.11
C SER A 86 -3.50 12.43 4.52
N GLU A 87 -4.64 11.79 4.77
CA GLU A 87 -5.92 12.47 5.02
C GLU A 87 -6.06 13.10 6.42
N SER A 88 -5.32 12.58 7.40
CA SER A 88 -5.48 12.97 8.81
C SER A 88 -4.40 13.94 9.31
N PHE A 89 -3.54 14.41 8.43
CA PHE A 89 -2.42 15.27 8.80
C PHE A 89 -2.93 16.61 9.35
N ASP A 90 -2.33 17.05 10.46
CA ASP A 90 -2.58 18.33 11.09
C ASP A 90 -1.27 18.97 11.53
N VAL A 91 -1.22 20.31 11.47
CA VAL A 91 -0.05 21.08 11.91
C VAL A 91 -0.52 22.38 12.54
N ASP A 92 0.04 22.73 13.70
CA ASP A 92 -0.24 24.03 14.31
C ASP A 92 0.61 25.13 13.65
N TYR A 93 -0.03 25.91 12.77
CA TYR A 93 0.61 27.01 12.04
C TYR A 93 0.19 28.42 12.53
N LYS A 94 -0.54 28.53 13.65
CA LYS A 94 -0.95 29.80 14.29
C LYS A 94 -1.52 30.88 13.34
N ASN A 95 -2.15 30.48 12.22
CA ASN A 95 -2.70 31.36 11.18
C ASN A 95 -1.69 32.30 10.48
N ASP A 96 -0.41 31.92 10.40
CA ASP A 96 0.61 32.62 9.59
C ASP A 96 1.10 31.70 8.47
N SER A 97 0.95 32.12 7.21
CA SER A 97 1.29 31.32 6.03
C SER A 97 2.79 31.01 5.91
N ASN A 98 3.67 31.90 6.38
CA ASN A 98 5.12 31.65 6.39
C ASN A 98 5.50 30.63 7.48
N LEU A 99 4.76 30.63 8.60
CA LEU A 99 4.94 29.63 9.65
C LEU A 99 4.37 28.27 9.23
N LEU A 100 3.32 28.24 8.41
CA LEU A 100 2.76 27.01 7.85
C LEU A 100 3.81 26.26 7.01
N TYR A 101 4.39 26.93 6.01
CA TYR A 101 5.36 26.28 5.12
C TYR A 101 6.60 25.77 5.86
N ALA A 102 7.12 26.58 6.79
CA ALA A 102 8.23 26.15 7.64
C ALA A 102 7.86 24.94 8.53
N ALA A 103 6.63 24.87 9.02
CA ALA A 103 6.14 23.76 9.82
C ALA A 103 5.93 22.49 8.98
N LEU A 104 5.49 22.61 7.72
CA LEU A 104 5.33 21.50 6.79
C LEU A 104 6.68 20.88 6.41
N ILE A 105 7.66 21.70 6.05
CA ILE A 105 9.03 21.21 5.76
C ILE A 105 9.62 20.46 6.97
N GLU A 106 9.44 21.00 8.18
CA GLU A 106 9.95 20.34 9.38
C GLU A 106 9.18 19.05 9.68
N ALA A 107 7.85 19.03 9.49
CA ALA A 107 7.03 17.84 9.65
C ALA A 107 7.44 16.74 8.67
N GLU A 108 7.49 17.04 7.38
CA GLU A 108 7.94 16.12 6.31
C GLU A 108 9.30 15.51 6.67
N LYS A 109 10.26 16.34 7.05
CA LYS A 109 11.59 15.89 7.41
C LYS A 109 11.59 14.97 8.64
N GLN A 110 10.89 15.33 9.72
CA GLN A 110 10.86 14.51 10.93
C GLN A 110 10.11 13.19 10.70
N LEU A 111 9.01 13.23 9.95
CA LEU A 111 8.22 12.05 9.60
C LEU A 111 9.04 11.09 8.73
N ASN A 112 9.69 11.56 7.66
CA ASN A 112 10.56 10.73 6.81
C ASN A 112 11.75 10.12 7.58
N ILE A 113 12.30 10.81 8.59
CA ILE A 113 13.39 10.26 9.42
C ILE A 113 12.87 9.16 10.35
N THR A 114 11.65 9.31 10.88
CA THR A 114 11.14 8.49 11.97
C THR A 114 10.35 7.28 11.48
N PHE A 115 9.62 7.45 10.39
CA PHE A 115 8.78 6.45 9.74
C PHE A 115 9.41 6.08 8.40
N SER A 116 10.56 5.39 8.43
CA SER A 116 11.31 5.03 7.22
C SER A 116 10.56 4.15 6.23
N ASP A 117 9.44 3.58 6.66
CA ASP A 117 8.59 2.66 5.90
C ASP A 117 7.49 3.40 5.14
N PHE A 118 7.52 4.72 5.20
CA PHE A 118 6.59 5.62 4.53
C PHE A 118 7.39 6.78 3.95
N GLU A 119 7.04 7.20 2.75
CA GLU A 119 7.62 8.34 2.08
C GLU A 119 6.64 9.51 2.14
N PHE A 120 7.03 10.58 2.81
CA PHE A 120 6.19 11.77 2.98
C PHE A 120 6.65 12.86 2.03
N TYR A 121 5.72 13.47 1.30
CA TYR A 121 5.97 14.53 0.35
C TYR A 121 5.07 15.72 0.63
N ASP A 122 5.63 16.92 0.62
CA ASP A 122 4.85 18.15 0.62
C ASP A 122 4.09 18.29 -0.71
N ALA A 123 2.76 18.25 -0.63
CA ALA A 123 1.87 18.41 -1.78
C ALA A 123 1.53 19.88 -2.08
N ILE A 124 2.04 20.82 -1.27
CA ILE A 124 1.82 22.24 -1.46
C ILE A 124 2.72 22.75 -2.59
N ASN A 125 2.10 23.10 -3.71
CA ASN A 125 2.77 23.77 -4.83
C ASN A 125 3.46 25.08 -4.35
N PRO A 126 4.78 25.26 -4.57
CA PRO A 126 5.49 26.50 -4.21
C PRO A 126 4.90 27.78 -4.84
N ALA A 127 4.11 27.67 -5.92
CA ALA A 127 3.36 28.78 -6.50
C ALA A 127 2.26 29.34 -5.57
N LEU A 128 1.94 28.66 -4.46
CA LEU A 128 0.95 29.06 -3.45
C LEU A 128 1.47 30.13 -2.46
N GLU A 129 2.73 30.58 -2.60
CA GLU A 129 3.32 31.71 -1.84
C GLU A 129 2.57 33.05 -1.99
N GLN A 130 1.61 33.17 -2.92
CA GLN A 130 0.91 34.43 -3.24
C GLN A 130 -0.58 34.43 -2.87
N GLY A 131 -0.90 34.65 -1.59
CA GLY A 131 -2.09 35.42 -1.19
C GLY A 131 -3.46 34.71 -1.14
N TYR A 132 -3.55 33.55 -0.48
CA TYR A 132 -4.82 32.85 -0.23
C TYR A 132 -5.59 33.38 1.00
N ASP A 133 -6.93 33.25 0.99
CA ASP A 133 -7.80 33.46 2.18
C ASP A 133 -7.70 32.28 3.17
N GLN A 134 -8.00 32.50 4.45
CA GLN A 134 -7.89 31.49 5.53
C GLN A 134 -8.68 30.21 5.25
N SER A 135 -9.76 30.29 4.49
CA SER A 135 -10.58 29.12 4.11
C SER A 135 -9.86 28.17 3.15
N GLU A 136 -9.04 28.71 2.25
CA GLU A 136 -8.26 27.97 1.26
C GLU A 136 -6.97 27.39 1.88
N ILE A 137 -6.40 28.08 2.88
CA ILE A 137 -5.30 27.56 3.70
C ILE A 137 -5.72 26.31 4.48
N LYS A 138 -6.91 26.31 5.07
CA LYS A 138 -7.40 25.14 5.83
C LYS A 138 -7.61 23.91 4.94
N PHE A 139 -8.08 24.10 3.71
CA PHE A 139 -8.20 23.02 2.73
C PHE A 139 -6.83 22.53 2.25
N ALA A 140 -5.87 23.45 2.06
CA ALA A 140 -4.49 23.10 1.72
C ALA A 140 -3.80 22.28 2.82
N VAL A 141 -4.04 22.59 4.10
CA VAL A 141 -3.47 21.84 5.24
C VAL A 141 -3.97 20.39 5.30
N GLN A 142 -5.27 20.16 5.05
CA GLN A 142 -5.86 18.82 5.03
C GLN A 142 -5.31 17.91 3.92
N ASN A 143 -4.66 18.49 2.92
CA ASN A 143 -4.05 17.77 1.80
C ASN A 143 -2.58 18.18 1.63
N ALA A 144 -1.92 18.64 2.71
CA ALA A 144 -0.58 19.21 2.61
C ALA A 144 0.51 18.15 2.50
N LEU A 145 0.19 16.91 2.87
CA LEU A 145 1.15 15.82 2.92
C LEU A 145 0.60 14.62 2.15
N GLU A 146 1.31 14.23 1.11
CA GLU A 146 1.11 12.96 0.44
C GLU A 146 2.02 11.92 1.07
N VAL A 147 1.48 10.75 1.39
CA VAL A 147 2.21 9.65 2.02
C VAL A 147 2.08 8.41 1.17
N TYR A 148 3.22 7.86 0.78
CA TYR A 148 3.32 6.62 0.02
C TYR A 148 3.97 5.54 0.88
N ALA A 149 3.55 4.29 0.71
CA ALA A 149 4.18 3.16 1.36
C ALA A 149 5.59 2.93 0.80
N ASP A 150 6.59 2.66 1.64
CA ASP A 150 7.84 2.05 1.20
C ASP A 150 7.73 0.53 1.41
N MET A 151 7.38 -0.17 0.33
CA MET A 151 7.14 -1.62 0.38
C MET A 151 8.43 -2.42 0.63
N GLN A 152 9.62 -1.82 0.53
CA GLN A 152 10.89 -2.51 0.69
C GLN A 152 11.02 -3.17 2.07
N ILE A 153 10.46 -2.58 3.14
CA ILE A 153 10.55 -3.20 4.47
C ILE A 153 9.77 -4.52 4.55
N ILE A 154 8.61 -4.61 3.90
CA ILE A 154 7.82 -5.84 3.89
C ILE A 154 8.53 -6.91 3.06
N LEU A 155 9.21 -6.51 1.99
CA LEU A 155 10.06 -7.40 1.20
C LEU A 155 11.22 -7.93 2.05
N ASP A 156 12.00 -7.03 2.66
CA ASP A 156 13.13 -7.39 3.54
C ASP A 156 12.68 -8.31 4.67
N LEU A 157 11.49 -8.05 5.24
CA LEU A 157 10.88 -8.93 6.22
C LEU A 157 10.60 -10.31 5.61
N ALA A 158 9.87 -10.35 4.49
CA ALA A 158 9.51 -11.56 3.76
C ALA A 158 10.74 -12.42 3.41
N GLU A 159 11.83 -11.80 2.97
CA GLU A 159 13.10 -12.47 2.64
C GLU A 159 13.70 -13.26 3.80
N ASN A 160 13.49 -12.77 5.02
CA ASN A 160 14.04 -13.36 6.23
C ASN A 160 13.10 -14.38 6.89
N CYS A 161 11.92 -14.63 6.33
CA CYS A 161 10.94 -15.54 6.90
C CYS A 161 11.28 -17.00 6.61
N THR A 162 11.14 -17.86 7.63
CA THR A 162 11.50 -19.29 7.52
C THR A 162 10.56 -20.12 6.65
N TRP A 163 9.38 -19.60 6.33
CA TRP A 163 8.40 -20.25 5.46
C TRP A 163 8.60 -19.90 3.97
N LYS A 164 9.44 -18.92 3.65
CA LYS A 164 9.69 -18.46 2.28
C LYS A 164 10.23 -19.57 1.40
N THR A 165 9.71 -19.64 0.19
CA THR A 165 10.17 -20.55 -0.87
C THR A 165 10.60 -19.75 -2.11
N ASN A 166 11.32 -20.39 -3.03
CA ASN A 166 11.75 -19.73 -4.28
C ASN A 166 10.57 -19.25 -5.16
N ILE A 167 9.37 -19.81 -4.98
CA ILE A 167 8.20 -19.33 -5.72
C ILE A 167 7.69 -18.00 -5.14
N ASP A 168 7.93 -17.74 -3.85
CA ASP A 168 7.55 -16.49 -3.20
C ASP A 168 8.39 -15.29 -3.67
N ASP A 169 9.62 -15.53 -4.15
CA ASP A 169 10.44 -14.50 -4.83
C ASP A 169 9.72 -13.93 -6.06
N LEU A 170 9.02 -14.78 -6.82
CA LEU A 170 8.26 -14.33 -7.99
C LEU A 170 7.06 -13.46 -7.57
N GLY A 171 6.40 -13.79 -6.46
CA GLY A 171 5.30 -12.98 -5.92
C GLY A 171 5.77 -11.60 -5.47
N LEU A 172 6.89 -11.56 -4.75
CA LEU A 172 7.54 -10.32 -4.31
C LEU A 172 7.98 -9.47 -5.52
N GLU A 173 8.54 -10.08 -6.56
CA GLU A 173 8.92 -9.40 -7.81
C GLU A 173 7.69 -8.79 -8.49
N ILE A 174 6.58 -9.53 -8.62
CA ILE A 174 5.34 -9.01 -9.23
C ILE A 174 4.80 -7.80 -8.45
N ILE A 175 4.76 -7.90 -7.13
CA ILE A 175 4.26 -6.83 -6.26
C ILE A 175 5.15 -5.58 -6.35
N PHE A 176 6.47 -5.75 -6.36
CA PHE A 176 7.40 -4.64 -6.52
C PHE A 176 7.31 -4.00 -7.91
N ASP A 177 7.21 -4.81 -8.96
CA ASP A 177 7.06 -4.33 -10.33
C ASP A 177 5.75 -3.53 -10.52
N ALA A 178 4.68 -3.93 -9.82
CA ALA A 178 3.38 -3.25 -9.86
C ALA A 178 3.32 -2.00 -8.98
N TRP A 179 3.77 -2.10 -7.73
CA TRP A 179 3.48 -1.15 -6.66
C TRP A 179 4.69 -0.78 -5.81
N GLY A 180 5.89 -1.24 -6.17
CA GLY A 180 7.13 -0.85 -5.50
C GLY A 180 7.44 0.61 -5.73
N SER A 181 6.78 1.50 -4.99
CA SER A 181 7.19 2.88 -4.81
C SER A 181 8.57 2.87 -4.16
N VAL A 182 9.60 2.92 -4.99
CA VAL A 182 10.93 3.27 -4.52
C VAL A 182 11.34 4.54 -5.24
N LYS A 183 11.04 5.67 -4.58
CA LYS A 183 11.88 6.88 -4.53
C LYS A 183 12.28 7.56 -5.85
N SER A 184 11.73 7.12 -6.96
CA SER A 184 11.84 7.70 -8.29
C SER A 184 10.73 7.12 -9.13
N ASP A 185 10.01 7.98 -9.85
CA ASP A 185 9.18 7.60 -10.99
C ASP A 185 9.79 6.41 -11.74
N ASP A 186 8.95 5.44 -12.10
CA ASP A 186 9.24 4.21 -12.86
C ASP A 186 9.26 2.91 -12.03
N THR A 187 8.10 2.51 -11.47
CA THR A 187 7.83 1.06 -11.45
C THR A 187 7.44 0.63 -12.86
N ASN A 188 7.90 -0.54 -13.31
CA ASN A 188 7.69 -1.00 -14.70
C ASN A 188 6.22 -1.11 -15.09
N PHE A 189 5.30 -1.18 -14.12
CA PHE A 189 3.86 -1.27 -14.36
C PHE A 189 3.02 -0.19 -13.67
N CYS A 190 3.56 0.68 -12.81
CA CYS A 190 2.77 1.77 -12.21
C CYS A 190 2.26 2.72 -13.31
N TYR A 191 3.07 2.95 -14.35
CA TYR A 191 2.63 3.65 -15.56
C TYR A 191 1.47 2.93 -16.29
N ASP A 192 1.36 1.61 -16.18
CA ASP A 192 0.38 0.78 -16.90
C ASP A 192 -0.87 0.45 -16.06
N ILE A 193 -0.75 0.49 -14.74
CA ILE A 193 -1.78 0.15 -13.75
C ILE A 193 -2.47 1.42 -13.25
N CYS A 194 -1.73 2.53 -13.07
CA CYS A 194 -2.32 3.82 -12.73
C CYS A 194 -3.00 4.44 -13.96
N CYS A 195 -4.32 4.22 -14.07
CA CYS A 195 -5.17 4.73 -15.16
C CYS A 195 -5.08 6.26 -15.36
N ASP A 196 -4.70 7.03 -14.33
CA ASP A 196 -4.56 8.48 -14.41
C ASP A 196 -3.15 8.97 -14.74
N CYS A 197 -2.12 8.12 -14.59
CA CYS A 197 -0.72 8.53 -14.70
C CYS A 197 -0.23 8.59 -16.16
N ALA A 198 -0.56 7.60 -16.99
CA ALA A 198 -0.04 7.54 -18.37
C ALA A 198 -0.92 8.20 -19.43
N LYS A 199 -2.24 8.31 -19.19
CA LYS A 199 -3.27 8.67 -20.19
C LYS A 199 -3.28 7.81 -21.48
N GLU A 200 -2.34 6.86 -21.62
CA GLU A 200 -2.09 6.00 -22.77
C GLU A 200 -1.82 4.57 -22.26
N SER A 201 -2.42 3.56 -22.89
CA SER A 201 -2.25 2.14 -22.55
C SER A 201 -0.94 1.59 -23.13
N ALA A 202 -0.24 0.74 -22.35
CA ALA A 202 0.91 -0.02 -22.82
C ALA A 202 0.56 -1.29 -23.59
N LEU A 203 -0.71 -1.52 -23.91
CA LEU A 203 -1.11 -2.64 -24.77
C LEU A 203 -0.31 -2.63 -26.08
N GLY A 204 0.22 -3.79 -26.46
CA GLY A 204 1.15 -3.99 -27.57
C GLY A 204 2.64 -3.96 -27.20
N SER A 205 3.00 -3.64 -25.95
CA SER A 205 4.38 -3.71 -25.45
C SER A 205 4.82 -5.13 -25.07
N GLY A 206 3.87 -6.01 -24.76
CA GLY A 206 4.10 -7.32 -24.17
C GLY A 206 4.07 -7.33 -22.64
N LEU A 207 4.01 -6.17 -21.98
CA LEU A 207 4.06 -6.04 -20.52
C LEU A 207 2.84 -6.68 -19.86
N HIS A 208 1.61 -6.40 -20.33
CA HIS A 208 0.39 -7.02 -19.78
C HIS A 208 0.46 -8.54 -19.87
N SER A 209 0.90 -9.08 -21.01
CA SER A 209 1.02 -10.53 -21.18
C SER A 209 2.07 -11.13 -20.25
N LYS A 210 3.20 -10.45 -20.03
CA LYS A 210 4.24 -10.89 -19.08
C LYS A 210 3.67 -10.93 -17.66
N LEU A 211 3.05 -9.83 -17.22
CA LEU A 211 2.48 -9.69 -15.88
C LEU A 211 1.38 -10.71 -15.59
N LEU A 212 0.38 -10.81 -16.47
CA LEU A 212 -0.74 -11.75 -16.29
C LEU A 212 -0.28 -13.20 -16.27
N ASN A 213 0.74 -13.56 -17.08
CA ASN A 213 1.33 -14.90 -17.02
C ASN A 213 2.10 -15.13 -15.72
N SER A 214 2.89 -14.16 -15.26
CA SER A 214 3.58 -14.25 -13.97
C SER A 214 2.59 -14.44 -12.82
N ILE A 215 1.49 -13.67 -12.78
CA ILE A 215 0.40 -13.83 -11.83
C ILE A 215 -0.22 -15.24 -11.91
N ALA A 216 -0.54 -15.71 -13.12
CA ALA A 216 -1.14 -17.03 -13.32
C ALA A 216 -0.23 -18.18 -12.87
N ILE A 217 1.08 -18.08 -13.14
CA ILE A 217 2.08 -19.05 -12.69
C ILE A 217 2.17 -19.01 -11.18
N TYR A 218 2.31 -17.84 -10.58
CA TYR A 218 2.50 -17.69 -9.14
C TYR A 218 1.29 -18.19 -8.33
N THR A 219 0.08 -17.76 -8.70
CA THR A 219 -1.16 -18.14 -8.03
C THR A 219 -1.49 -19.63 -8.11
N ALA A 220 -0.87 -20.37 -9.02
CA ALA A 220 -0.99 -21.83 -9.07
C ALA A 220 -0.24 -22.55 -7.92
N TYR A 221 0.70 -21.86 -7.26
CA TYR A 221 1.60 -22.44 -6.26
C TYR A 221 1.62 -21.72 -4.91
N SER A 222 1.19 -20.45 -4.84
CA SER A 222 1.15 -19.67 -3.61
C SER A 222 -0.14 -18.85 -3.49
N ASN A 223 -0.57 -18.59 -2.25
CA ASN A 223 -1.69 -17.72 -1.90
C ASN A 223 -1.22 -16.44 -1.19
N LEU A 224 0.09 -16.24 -1.03
CA LEU A 224 0.64 -14.98 -0.57
C LEU A 224 0.29 -13.90 -1.64
N PHE A 225 -0.06 -12.70 -1.20
CA PHE A 225 -0.54 -11.58 -2.01
C PHE A 225 -1.78 -11.86 -2.89
N ALA A 226 -2.61 -12.85 -2.55
CA ALA A 226 -3.74 -13.23 -3.41
C ALA A 226 -4.70 -12.07 -3.73
N GLU A 227 -5.03 -11.23 -2.74
CA GLU A 227 -5.92 -10.07 -2.92
C GLU A 227 -5.25 -9.01 -3.80
N SER A 228 -4.03 -8.64 -3.45
CA SER A 228 -3.15 -7.76 -4.20
C SER A 228 -3.02 -8.13 -5.69
N LEU A 229 -2.77 -9.41 -5.98
CA LEU A 229 -2.62 -9.88 -7.35
C LEU A 229 -3.95 -9.88 -8.12
N GLN A 230 -5.09 -10.01 -7.44
CA GLN A 230 -6.40 -9.84 -8.06
C GLN A 230 -6.68 -8.38 -8.40
N GLU A 231 -6.25 -7.45 -7.55
CA GLU A 231 -6.34 -6.01 -7.81
C GLU A 231 -5.50 -5.61 -9.03
N ILE A 232 -4.21 -5.98 -9.07
CA ILE A 232 -3.33 -5.77 -10.24
C ILE A 232 -3.97 -6.33 -11.51
N LYS A 233 -4.54 -7.54 -11.44
CA LYS A 233 -5.23 -8.16 -12.57
C LYS A 233 -6.48 -7.39 -12.99
N ALA A 234 -7.24 -6.85 -12.04
CA ALA A 234 -8.42 -6.05 -12.29
C ALA A 234 -8.07 -4.73 -12.98
N ASP A 235 -6.97 -4.09 -12.59
CA ASP A 235 -6.48 -2.86 -13.21
C ASP A 235 -6.02 -3.08 -14.64
N VAL A 236 -5.23 -4.12 -14.89
CA VAL A 236 -4.85 -4.51 -16.27
C VAL A 236 -6.10 -4.82 -17.11
N LYS A 237 -7.09 -5.52 -16.54
CA LYS A 237 -8.36 -5.78 -17.22
C LYS A 237 -9.09 -4.48 -17.55
N TYR A 238 -9.14 -3.53 -16.62
CA TYR A 238 -9.78 -2.25 -16.83
C TYR A 238 -9.10 -1.47 -17.96
N ASP A 239 -7.76 -1.35 -17.94
CA ASP A 239 -6.99 -0.68 -19.00
C ASP A 239 -7.30 -1.27 -20.38
N VAL A 240 -7.22 -2.60 -20.48
CA VAL A 240 -7.47 -3.34 -21.73
C VAL A 240 -8.89 -3.10 -22.27
N LEU A 241 -9.89 -3.06 -21.40
CA LEU A 241 -11.29 -2.88 -21.79
C LEU A 241 -11.63 -1.42 -22.12
N HIS A 242 -11.05 -0.45 -21.41
CA HIS A 242 -11.56 0.91 -21.38
C HIS A 242 -10.60 1.97 -21.96
N THR A 243 -9.28 1.80 -21.89
CA THR A 243 -8.32 2.81 -22.36
C THR A 243 -8.22 2.84 -23.88
N SER A 244 -8.36 4.02 -24.49
CA SER A 244 -8.45 4.19 -25.96
C SER A 244 -7.25 4.84 -26.63
N ALA A 245 -6.27 5.31 -25.85
CA ALA A 245 -5.04 5.88 -26.37
C ALA A 245 -3.91 4.86 -26.26
N PHE A 246 -3.08 4.75 -27.30
CA PHE A 246 -2.02 3.74 -27.38
C PHE A 246 -0.73 4.31 -27.95
N THR A 247 0.41 3.79 -27.51
CA THR A 247 1.74 4.13 -28.04
C THR A 247 2.29 3.06 -28.99
N SER A 248 1.87 1.81 -28.81
CA SER A 248 2.39 0.66 -29.56
C SER A 248 1.85 0.60 -30.99
N PRO A 249 2.57 -0.03 -31.95
CA PRO A 249 2.06 -0.26 -33.29
C PRO A 249 0.78 -1.10 -33.29
N LYS A 250 -0.18 -0.78 -34.19
CA LYS A 250 -1.50 -1.44 -34.22
C LYS A 250 -1.42 -2.98 -34.25
N LYS A 251 -0.47 -3.53 -35.01
CA LYS A 251 -0.28 -4.99 -35.10
C LYS A 251 0.13 -5.60 -33.76
N ALA A 252 0.96 -4.91 -32.99
CA ALA A 252 1.40 -5.37 -31.68
C ALA A 252 0.26 -5.29 -30.67
N ILE A 253 -0.52 -4.19 -30.68
CA ILE A 253 -1.73 -4.02 -29.86
C ILE A 253 -2.68 -5.20 -30.06
N ILE A 254 -3.06 -5.50 -31.31
CA ILE A 254 -4.01 -6.59 -31.62
C ILE A 254 -3.43 -7.95 -31.19
N ALA A 255 -2.15 -8.20 -31.45
CA ALA A 255 -1.51 -9.46 -31.09
C ALA A 255 -1.49 -9.68 -29.57
N GLU A 256 -1.12 -8.66 -28.79
CA GLU A 256 -1.15 -8.77 -27.33
C GLU A 256 -2.58 -8.88 -26.80
N PHE A 257 -3.52 -8.08 -27.32
CA PHE A 257 -4.94 -8.14 -26.95
C PHE A 257 -5.46 -9.58 -27.03
N GLU A 258 -5.27 -10.24 -28.19
CA GLU A 258 -5.67 -11.65 -28.37
C GLU A 258 -4.96 -12.62 -27.43
N LEU A 259 -3.66 -12.40 -27.16
CA LEU A 259 -2.85 -13.24 -26.30
C LEU A 259 -3.33 -13.21 -24.83
N ILE A 260 -3.73 -12.04 -24.34
CA ILE A 260 -4.08 -11.85 -22.93
C ILE A 260 -5.52 -12.23 -22.59
N LYS A 261 -6.42 -12.31 -23.59
CA LYS A 261 -7.84 -12.69 -23.38
C LYS A 261 -8.07 -13.85 -22.41
N PRO A 262 -7.44 -15.03 -22.55
CA PRO A 262 -7.68 -16.16 -21.64
C PRO A 262 -7.15 -15.92 -20.22
N LEU A 263 -6.33 -14.90 -20.00
CA LEU A 263 -5.73 -14.57 -18.71
C LEU A 263 -6.53 -13.52 -17.93
N LEU A 264 -7.50 -12.84 -18.55
CA LEU A 264 -8.24 -11.73 -17.94
C LEU A 264 -9.44 -12.14 -17.06
N ASP A 265 -9.85 -13.42 -17.10
CA ASP A 265 -11.04 -13.92 -16.40
C ASP A 265 -12.30 -13.08 -16.65
N LEU A 266 -12.58 -12.79 -17.93
CA LEU A 266 -13.70 -11.96 -18.35
C LEU A 266 -15.05 -12.60 -17.98
N THR A 267 -15.92 -11.80 -17.38
CA THR A 267 -17.35 -12.12 -17.26
C THR A 267 -18.04 -12.05 -18.63
N GLN A 268 -19.27 -12.55 -18.72
CA GLN A 268 -20.04 -12.49 -19.98
C GLN A 268 -20.29 -11.05 -20.45
N GLU A 269 -20.44 -10.09 -19.54
CA GLU A 269 -20.62 -8.68 -19.89
C GLU A 269 -19.31 -8.07 -20.39
N GLU A 270 -18.21 -8.32 -19.70
CA GLU A 270 -16.87 -7.84 -20.09
C GLU A 270 -16.42 -8.46 -21.43
N GLU A 271 -16.79 -9.70 -21.72
CA GLU A 271 -16.54 -10.35 -23.02
C GLU A 271 -17.18 -9.56 -24.18
N LEU A 272 -18.38 -9.00 -23.97
CA LEU A 272 -19.04 -8.15 -24.98
C LEU A 272 -18.30 -6.81 -25.17
N ILE A 273 -17.76 -6.24 -24.09
CA ILE A 273 -16.94 -5.02 -24.15
C ILE A 273 -15.64 -5.32 -24.89
N TYR A 274 -15.00 -6.43 -24.56
CA TYR A 274 -13.77 -6.92 -25.18
C TYR A 274 -13.95 -7.11 -26.70
N GLU A 275 -15.02 -7.75 -27.15
CA GLU A 275 -15.27 -7.94 -28.59
C GLU A 275 -15.58 -6.62 -29.32
N LYS A 276 -16.27 -5.67 -28.66
CA LYS A 276 -16.45 -4.31 -29.21
C LYS A 276 -15.11 -3.60 -29.34
N LYS A 277 -14.24 -3.72 -28.33
CA LYS A 277 -12.90 -3.15 -28.33
C LYS A 277 -12.03 -3.74 -29.43
N LYS A 278 -12.06 -5.07 -29.61
CA LYS A 278 -11.41 -5.75 -30.73
C LYS A 278 -11.83 -5.17 -32.07
N ALA A 279 -13.14 -5.07 -32.32
CA ALA A 279 -13.67 -4.53 -33.55
C ALA A 279 -13.27 -3.06 -33.79
N TYR A 280 -13.15 -2.27 -32.72
CA TYR A 280 -12.61 -0.90 -32.78
C TYR A 280 -11.14 -0.92 -33.20
N LEU A 281 -10.29 -1.68 -32.50
CA LEU A 281 -8.85 -1.78 -32.80
C LEU A 281 -8.60 -2.20 -34.25
N GLU A 282 -9.38 -3.16 -34.77
CA GLU A 282 -9.27 -3.64 -36.15
C GLU A 282 -9.69 -2.60 -37.20
N LYS A 283 -10.72 -1.78 -36.93
CA LYS A 283 -11.29 -0.82 -37.90
C LYS A 283 -10.59 0.54 -37.87
N THR A 284 -10.10 0.96 -36.72
CA THR A 284 -9.46 2.28 -36.54
C THR A 284 -8.10 2.30 -37.23
N SER A 285 -7.77 3.39 -37.92
CA SER A 285 -6.46 3.53 -38.56
C SER A 285 -5.36 3.65 -37.49
N GLU A 286 -4.13 3.29 -37.82
CA GLU A 286 -3.02 3.37 -36.86
C GLU A 286 -2.79 4.82 -36.38
N SER A 287 -2.91 5.80 -37.28
CA SER A 287 -2.83 7.22 -36.92
C SER A 287 -3.94 7.65 -35.95
N ASP A 288 -5.14 7.09 -36.07
CA ASP A 288 -6.25 7.46 -35.19
C ASP A 288 -6.13 6.83 -33.79
N LEU A 289 -5.46 5.67 -33.68
CA LEU A 289 -5.17 5.02 -32.39
C LEU A 289 -4.13 5.80 -31.56
N HIS A 290 -3.21 6.50 -32.22
CA HIS A 290 -2.12 7.24 -31.58
C HIS A 290 -2.45 8.72 -31.32
N ASN A 291 -3.56 9.23 -31.85
CA ASN A 291 -3.96 10.64 -31.74
C ASN A 291 -5.09 10.88 -30.71
N TYR A 292 -5.55 9.85 -30.00
CA TYR A 292 -6.66 10.02 -29.05
C TYR A 292 -6.17 10.68 -27.76
N GLY A 293 -6.44 11.97 -27.58
CA GLY A 293 -6.09 12.71 -26.35
C GLY A 293 -4.82 13.56 -26.41
N ARG A 294 -4.18 13.70 -27.58
CA ARG A 294 -3.12 14.68 -27.87
C ARG A 294 -3.64 15.87 -28.66
#